data_AF-B8CXU4-F1
#
_entry.id   AF-B8CXU4-F1
#
_cell.length_a   1.000
_cell.length_b   1.000
_cell.length_c   1.000
_cell.angle_alpha   90.00
_cell.angle_beta   90.00
_cell.angle_gamma   90.00
#
_symmetry.space_group_name_H-M   'P 1'
#
loop_
_entity.id
_entity.type
_entity.pdbx_description
1 polymer ?
#
loop_
_entity_poly.entity_id
_entity_poly.type
_entity_poly.pdbx_seq_one_letter_code
_entity_poly.pdbx_strand_id
1 'polypeptide(L)'
;MAIANCGFPEANQNRFALAICEQFALETGIQWVGGLALGMGGNISGKSFDKLGSMVTNVKKSLDLVSESIIKDEEIPEKAIEYMAKPLMSSKRLYTFMGNMSWRIQALKNKVYSKLNNKPFAD
;
A
#
# COMPACT_ATOMS: atom_id res chain seq x y z
N MET A 1 4.89 16.65 3.74
CA MET A 1 5.02 15.24 3.32
C MET A 1 3.68 14.54 3.47
N ALA A 2 3.40 13.52 2.65
CA ALA A 2 2.27 12.61 2.87
C ALA A 2 2.66 11.13 2.70
N ILE A 3 1.90 10.24 3.32
CA ILE A 3 1.98 8.79 3.09
C ILE A 3 0.59 8.33 2.66
N ALA A 4 0.50 7.61 1.54
CA ALA A 4 -0.75 7.10 1.00
C ALA A 4 -0.66 5.59 0.79
N ASN A 5 -1.73 4.88 1.16
CA ASN A 5 -1.82 3.44 0.96
C ASN A 5 -3.14 3.03 0.29
N CYS A 6 -3.12 1.86 -0.36
CA CYS A 6 -4.30 1.27 -0.99
C CYS A 6 -4.38 -0.26 -0.74
N GLY A 7 -5.45 -0.88 -1.22
CA GLY A 7 -5.66 -2.34 -1.17
C GLY A 7 -4.98 -3.12 -2.30
N PHE A 8 -4.47 -2.43 -3.33
CA PHE A 8 -3.82 -3.05 -4.49
C PHE A 8 -2.32 -3.33 -4.23
N PRO A 9 -1.72 -4.33 -4.90
CA PRO A 9 -0.27 -4.59 -4.87
C PRO A 9 0.57 -3.40 -5.36
N GLU A 10 0.09 -2.70 -6.39
CA GLU A 10 0.80 -1.61 -7.03
C GLU A 10 0.69 -0.31 -6.22
N ALA A 11 1.82 0.18 -5.69
CA ALA A 11 1.90 1.48 -5.04
C ALA A 11 1.44 2.65 -5.94
N ASN A 12 1.58 2.51 -7.26
CA ASN A 12 1.21 3.52 -8.26
C ASN A 12 -0.28 3.93 -8.23
N GLN A 13 -1.16 3.11 -7.61
CA GLN A 13 -2.55 3.49 -7.41
C GLN A 13 -2.70 4.72 -6.49
N ASN A 14 -1.71 4.99 -5.65
CA ASN A 14 -1.70 6.13 -4.74
C ASN A 14 -1.19 7.44 -5.38
N ARG A 15 -0.73 7.44 -6.64
CA ARG A 15 -0.09 8.63 -7.26
C ARG A 15 -0.98 9.86 -7.22
N PHE A 16 -2.28 9.69 -7.46
CA PHE A 16 -3.23 10.80 -7.48
C PHE A 16 -3.52 11.32 -6.07
N ALA A 17 -3.57 10.44 -5.07
CA ALA A 17 -3.71 10.86 -3.68
C ALA A 17 -2.51 11.73 -3.25
N LEU A 18 -1.30 11.32 -3.62
CA LEU A 18 -0.09 12.11 -3.33
C LEU A 18 -0.06 13.44 -4.11
N ALA A 19 -0.44 13.45 -5.39
CA ALA A 19 -0.52 14.68 -6.18
C ALA A 19 -1.54 15.68 -5.61
N ILE A 20 -2.66 15.19 -5.07
CA ILE A 20 -3.63 16.05 -4.38
C ILE A 20 -3.02 16.64 -3.10
N CYS A 21 -2.29 15.84 -2.31
CA CYS A 21 -1.59 16.33 -1.12
C CYS A 21 -0.49 17.36 -1.46
N GLU A 22 0.24 17.14 -2.54
CA GLU A 22 1.24 18.09 -3.05
C GLU A 22 0.58 19.41 -3.46
N GLN A 23 -0.48 19.37 -4.26
CA GLN A 23 -1.22 20.57 -4.63
C GLN A 23 -1.74 21.30 -3.40
N PHE A 24 -2.31 20.59 -2.43
CA PHE A 24 -2.79 21.19 -1.19
C PHE A 24 -1.67 21.91 -0.42
N ALA A 25 -0.46 21.32 -0.36
CA ALA A 25 0.67 21.94 0.31
C ALA A 25 1.09 23.24 -0.39
N LEU A 26 1.14 23.24 -1.73
CA LEU A 26 1.44 24.41 -2.54
C LEU A 26 0.42 25.54 -2.29
N GLU A 27 -0.88 25.24 -2.33
CA GLU A 27 -1.95 26.23 -2.13
C GLU A 27 -2.00 26.82 -0.73
N THR A 28 -1.50 26.10 0.28
CA THR A 28 -1.52 26.52 1.69
C THR A 28 -0.19 27.10 2.18
N GLY A 29 0.83 27.18 1.32
CA GLY A 29 2.16 27.63 1.69
C GLY A 29 2.92 26.66 2.61
N ILE A 30 2.47 25.40 2.69
CA ILE A 30 3.18 24.34 3.41
C ILE A 30 4.28 23.80 2.51
N GLN A 31 5.50 23.68 3.03
CA GLN A 31 6.59 23.07 2.29
C GLN A 31 6.28 21.60 1.96
N TRP A 32 6.17 21.29 0.67
CA TRP A 32 6.10 19.92 0.20
C TRP A 32 7.50 19.32 0.15
N VAL A 33 7.68 18.17 0.80
CA VAL A 33 8.97 17.45 0.89
C VAL A 33 8.88 16.02 0.37
N GLY A 34 7.84 15.73 -0.44
CA GLY A 34 7.63 14.43 -1.07
C GLY A 34 6.51 13.58 -0.48
N GLY A 35 6.35 12.38 -1.05
CA GLY A 35 5.28 11.45 -0.72
C GLY A 35 5.70 9.98 -0.81
N LEU A 36 5.15 9.15 0.08
CA LEU A 36 5.40 7.71 0.12
C LEU A 36 4.14 6.95 -0.27
N ALA A 37 4.24 6.10 -1.30
CA ALA A 37 3.13 5.31 -1.82
C ALA A 37 3.29 3.84 -1.43
N LEU A 38 2.30 3.28 -0.71
CA LEU A 38 2.30 1.90 -0.24
C LEU A 38 1.15 1.08 -0.87
N GLY A 39 1.50 -0.04 -1.50
CA GLY A 39 0.53 -1.06 -1.88
C GLY A 39 0.16 -1.98 -0.70
N MET A 40 -1.05 -2.55 -0.73
CA MET A 40 -1.50 -3.56 0.23
C MET A 40 -1.46 -3.11 1.70
N GLY A 41 -1.68 -1.83 1.96
CA GLY A 41 -1.60 -1.27 3.33
C GLY A 41 -2.57 -1.93 4.31
N GLY A 42 -3.67 -2.51 3.83
CA GLY A 42 -4.59 -3.32 4.64
C GLY A 42 -3.93 -4.53 5.32
N ASN A 43 -2.83 -5.07 4.79
CA ASN A 43 -2.10 -6.15 5.43
C ASN A 43 -1.33 -5.71 6.68
N ILE A 44 -0.98 -4.43 6.76
CA ILE A 44 -0.28 -3.82 7.89
C ILE A 44 -1.25 -3.35 8.97
N SER A 45 -2.44 -2.87 8.58
CA SER A 45 -3.45 -2.24 9.44
C SER A 45 -3.55 -2.82 10.86
N GLY A 46 -3.14 -2.03 11.86
CA GLY A 46 -3.25 -2.36 13.29
C GLY A 46 -2.24 -3.40 13.82
N LYS A 47 -1.32 -3.89 12.99
CA LYS A 47 -0.31 -4.88 13.39
C LYS A 47 1.03 -4.19 13.62
N SER A 48 1.71 -4.56 14.70
CA SER A 48 3.11 -4.18 14.89
C SER A 48 3.98 -4.81 13.81
N PHE A 49 5.01 -4.09 13.37
CA PHE A 49 5.89 -4.60 12.32
C PHE A 49 6.65 -5.87 12.72
N ASP A 50 6.88 -6.09 14.02
CA ASP A 50 7.53 -7.30 14.51
C ASP A 50 6.68 -8.55 14.29
N LYS A 51 5.34 -8.40 14.26
CA LYS A 51 4.41 -9.47 13.89
C LYS A 51 4.32 -9.70 12.38
N LEU A 52 4.78 -8.76 11.57
CA LEU A 52 4.73 -8.82 10.10
C LEU A 52 6.02 -9.37 9.47
N GLY A 53 7.11 -9.43 10.25
CA GLY A 53 8.37 -10.04 9.84
C GLY A 53 8.97 -9.41 8.58
N SER A 54 9.49 -10.24 7.68
CA SER A 54 10.20 -9.78 6.47
C SER A 54 9.31 -9.11 5.43
N MET A 55 7.98 -9.25 5.53
CA MET A 55 7.03 -8.62 4.61
C MET A 55 7.17 -7.09 4.59
N VAL A 56 7.46 -6.50 5.74
CA VAL A 56 7.57 -5.04 5.91
C VAL A 56 9.01 -4.54 5.94
N THR A 57 10.00 -5.36 5.55
CA THR A 57 11.41 -4.95 5.59
C THR A 57 11.70 -3.71 4.76
N ASN A 58 11.13 -3.60 3.55
CA ASN A 58 11.32 -2.39 2.73
C ASN A 58 10.57 -1.20 3.30
N VAL A 59 9.39 -1.40 3.90
CA VAL A 59 8.65 -0.34 4.60
C VAL A 59 9.46 0.22 5.76
N LYS A 60 10.06 -0.65 6.60
CA LYS A 60 10.98 -0.25 7.68
C LYS A 60 12.12 0.61 7.13
N LYS A 61 12.87 0.08 6.14
CA LYS A 61 13.99 0.80 5.50
C LYS A 61 13.60 2.16 4.93
N SER A 62 12.42 2.27 4.32
CA SER A 62 11.90 3.53 3.80
C SER A 62 11.68 4.54 4.92
N LEU A 63 10.99 4.13 5.99
CA LEU A 63 10.68 4.99 7.13
C LEU A 63 11.95 5.39 7.91
N ASP A 64 12.93 4.49 8.03
CA ASP A 64 14.22 4.78 8.66
C ASP A 64 14.95 5.91 7.89
N LEU A 65 15.08 5.77 6.56
CA LEU A 65 15.70 6.80 5.72
C LEU A 65 14.98 8.15 5.79
N VAL A 66 13.65 8.13 5.77
CA VAL A 66 12.84 9.36 5.88
C VAL A 66 13.04 10.01 7.24
N SER A 67 13.06 9.22 8.31
CA SER A 67 13.26 9.73 9.67
C SER A 67 14.64 10.38 9.81
N GLU A 68 15.68 9.74 9.28
CA GLU A 68 17.04 10.30 9.26
C GLU A 68 17.13 11.63 8.51
N SER A 69 16.52 11.73 7.33
CA SER A 69 16.54 12.97 6.54
C SER A 69 15.75 14.10 7.21
N ILE A 70 14.59 13.81 7.80
CA ILE A 70 13.81 14.81 8.54
C ILE A 70 14.60 15.36 9.74
N ILE A 71 15.30 14.50 10.49
CA ILE A 71 16.11 14.94 11.63
C ILE A 71 17.25 15.88 11.20
N LYS A 72 17.78 15.69 9.99
CA LYS A 72 18.89 16.48 9.44
C LYS A 72 18.46 17.68 8.59
N ASP A 73 17.16 17.88 8.41
CA ASP A 73 16.60 18.87 7.47
C ASP A 73 17.13 18.68 6.03
N GLU A 74 17.30 17.42 5.63
CA GLU A 74 17.77 17.02 4.30
C GLU A 74 16.60 16.60 3.40
N GLU A 75 16.82 16.64 2.09
CA GLU A 75 15.88 16.09 1.12
C GLU A 75 15.65 14.59 1.34
N ILE A 76 14.42 14.13 1.10
CA ILE A 76 14.08 12.71 1.21
C ILE A 76 14.76 11.94 0.08
N PRO A 77 15.57 10.90 0.38
CA PRO A 77 16.28 10.14 -0.64
C PRO A 77 15.30 9.40 -1.55
N GLU A 78 15.55 9.40 -2.85
CA GLU A 78 14.76 8.64 -3.84
C GLU A 78 14.64 7.16 -3.45
N LYS A 79 15.71 6.60 -2.88
CA LYS A 79 15.76 5.23 -2.36
C LYS A 79 14.70 4.95 -1.28
N ALA A 80 14.32 5.93 -0.48
CA ALA A 80 13.24 5.77 0.50
C ALA A 80 11.88 5.60 -0.21
N ILE A 81 11.64 6.38 -1.28
CA ILE A 81 10.45 6.28 -2.12
C ILE A 81 10.41 4.91 -2.82
N GLU A 82 11.53 4.49 -3.42
CA GLU A 82 11.66 3.18 -4.05
C GLU A 82 11.35 2.02 -3.08
N TYR A 83 11.88 2.09 -1.85
CA TYR A 83 11.63 1.07 -0.85
C TYR A 83 10.15 0.99 -0.45
N MET A 84 9.47 2.13 -0.25
CA MET A 84 8.04 2.11 0.07
C MET A 84 7.23 1.54 -1.10
N ALA A 85 7.59 1.87 -2.34
CA ALA A 85 6.87 1.43 -3.52
C ALA A 85 7.01 -0.07 -3.84
N LYS A 86 7.98 -0.76 -3.20
CA LYS A 86 8.16 -2.21 -3.40
C LYS A 86 6.93 -2.99 -2.92
N PRO A 87 6.37 -3.89 -3.74
CA PRO A 87 5.26 -4.73 -3.32
C PRO A 87 5.59 -5.53 -2.06
N LEU A 88 4.65 -5.59 -1.10
CA LEU A 88 4.75 -6.46 0.07
C LEU A 88 4.80 -7.95 -0.31
N MET A 89 4.28 -8.28 -1.49
CA MET A 89 4.34 -9.61 -2.08
C MET A 89 4.97 -9.53 -3.47
N SER A 90 6.06 -10.25 -3.68
CA SER A 90 6.83 -10.23 -4.93
C SER A 90 6.09 -10.83 -6.13
N SER A 91 5.10 -11.70 -5.91
CA SER A 91 4.40 -12.41 -6.97
C SER A 91 2.95 -11.95 -7.11
N LYS A 92 2.64 -11.31 -8.25
CA LYS A 92 1.25 -10.97 -8.63
C LYS A 92 0.35 -12.21 -8.68
N ARG A 93 0.89 -13.35 -9.14
CA ARG A 93 0.16 -14.63 -9.19
C ARG A 93 -0.22 -15.10 -7.79
N LEU A 94 0.66 -14.94 -6.82
CA LEU A 94 0.38 -15.31 -5.42
C LEU A 94 -0.73 -14.44 -4.84
N TYR A 95 -0.72 -13.13 -5.14
CA TYR A 95 -1.81 -12.23 -4.75
C TYR A 95 -3.16 -12.66 -5.34
N THR A 96 -3.24 -12.90 -6.65
CA THR A 96 -4.48 -13.34 -7.31
C THR A 96 -4.94 -14.71 -6.79
N PHE A 97 -4.01 -15.64 -6.58
CA PHE A 97 -4.31 -16.95 -6.01
C PHE A 97 -4.92 -16.84 -4.60
N MET A 98 -4.31 -16.06 -3.71
CA MET A 98 -4.82 -15.82 -2.36
C MET A 98 -6.19 -15.13 -2.38
N GLY A 99 -6.39 -14.16 -3.28
CA GLY A 99 -7.70 -13.52 -3.47
C GLY A 99 -8.78 -14.53 -3.88
N ASN A 100 -8.52 -15.34 -4.90
CA ASN A 100 -9.45 -16.38 -5.37
C ASN A 100 -9.75 -17.41 -4.28
N MET A 101 -8.73 -17.84 -3.54
CA MET A 101 -8.90 -18.78 -2.43
C MET A 101 -9.74 -18.19 -1.30
N SER A 102 -9.49 -16.92 -0.93
CA SER A 102 -10.30 -16.21 0.07
C SER A 102 -11.78 -16.17 -0.32
N TRP A 103 -12.08 -15.84 -1.57
CA TRP A 103 -13.46 -15.86 -2.09
C TRP A 103 -14.11 -17.25 -1.99
N ARG A 104 -13.39 -18.30 -2.37
CA ARG A 104 -13.88 -19.68 -2.27
C ARG A 104 -14.16 -20.09 -0.82
N ILE A 105 -13.24 -19.79 0.10
CA ILE A 105 -13.41 -20.07 1.54
C ILE A 105 -14.63 -19.33 2.09
N GLN A 106 -14.78 -18.04 1.76
CA GLN A 106 -15.92 -17.24 2.19
C GLN A 106 -17.24 -17.79 1.61
N ALA A 107 -17.26 -18.22 0.35
CA ALA A 107 -18.47 -18.77 -0.26
C ALA A 107 -18.87 -20.12 0.34
N LEU A 108 -17.90 -20.98 0.68
CA LEU A 108 -18.15 -22.21 1.43
C LEU A 108 -18.72 -21.91 2.82
N LYS A 109 -18.08 -21.00 3.57
CA LYS A 109 -18.54 -20.58 4.92
C LYS A 109 -19.99 -20.05 4.89
N ASN A 110 -20.36 -19.33 3.85
CA ASN A 110 -21.69 -18.76 3.67
C ASN A 110 -22.65 -19.67 2.88
N LYS A 111 -22.27 -20.91 2.53
CA LYS A 111 -23.10 -21.89 1.79
C LYS A 111 -23.61 -21.39 0.41
N VAL A 112 -22.85 -20.51 -0.24
CA VAL A 112 -23.20 -19.91 -1.55
C VAL A 112 -22.20 -20.26 -2.65
N TYR A 113 -21.38 -21.31 -2.45
CA TYR A 113 -20.33 -21.70 -3.40
C TYR A 113 -20.83 -21.91 -4.84
N SER A 114 -21.99 -22.54 -5.01
CA SER A 114 -22.60 -22.76 -6.34
C SER A 114 -23.06 -21.48 -7.03
N LYS A 115 -23.16 -20.36 -6.29
CA LYS A 115 -23.62 -19.06 -6.80
C LYS A 115 -22.48 -18.09 -7.08
N LEU A 116 -21.22 -18.50 -6.94
CA LEU A 116 -20.06 -17.60 -7.05
C LEU A 116 -19.95 -16.91 -8.42
N ASN A 117 -20.45 -17.55 -9.47
CA ASN A 117 -20.42 -17.05 -10.85
C ASN A 117 -21.74 -16.39 -11.27
N ASN A 118 -22.70 -16.22 -10.35
CA ASN A 118 -23.95 -15.54 -10.68
C ASN A 118 -23.66 -14.06 -10.99
N LYS A 119 -24.13 -13.59 -12.15
CA LYS A 119 -24.11 -12.17 -12.49
C LYS A 119 -25.40 -11.53 -11.97
N PRO A 120 -25.34 -10.53 -11.06
CA PRO A 120 -26.53 -9.90 -10.50
C PRO A 120 -27.29 -9.03 -11.53
N PHE A 121 -26.60 -8.63 -12.59
CA PHE A 121 -27.19 -7.95 -13.75
C PHE A 121 -27.00 -8.87 -14.96
N ALA A 122 -28.09 -9.12 -15.71
CA ALA A 122 -27.98 -9.73 -17.02
C ALA A 122 -27.28 -8.74 -17.97
N ASP A 123 -26.42 -9.26 -18.87
CA ASP A 123 -25.87 -8.47 -19.97
C ASP A 123 -27.02 -7.95 -20.87
#